data_AF-A0A2H5QBL7-F1
#
_entry.id   AF-A0A2H5QBL7-F1
#
_cell.length_a   1.000
_cell.length_b   1.000
_cell.length_c   1.000
_cell.angle_alpha   90.00
_cell.angle_beta   90.00
_cell.angle_gamma   90.00
#
_symmetry.space_group_name_H-M   'P 1'
#
loop_
_entity.id
_entity.type
_entity.pdbx_description
1 polymer ?
#
loop_
_entity_poly.entity_id
_entity_poly.type
_entity_poly.pdbx_seq_one_letter_code
_entity_poly.pdbx_strand_id
1 'polypeptide(L)'
;MSLLDQLAPDIYFPLIFFYKVVSDKNTNPKNFSSPQKKSLTKTLTHCYSLAGRAEDVFSVGCDDNGFPFIKTLVASDTSKVQKTPEMDSLDQILPFKPHEQKLAN
;
A
#
# COMPACT_ATOMS: atom_id res chain seq x y z
N MET A 1 16.74 -8.49 -10.81
CA MET A 1 16.41 -9.23 -9.57
C MET A 1 17.61 -10.07 -9.15
N SER A 2 17.91 -10.13 -7.87
CA SER A 2 18.98 -10.96 -7.29
C SER A 2 18.52 -12.41 -7.08
N LEU A 3 19.44 -13.32 -6.71
CA LEU A 3 19.08 -14.70 -6.37
C LEU A 3 18.09 -14.78 -5.20
N LEU A 4 18.23 -13.90 -4.20
CA LEU A 4 17.31 -13.88 -3.06
C LEU A 4 15.90 -13.49 -3.48
N ASP A 5 15.76 -12.59 -4.44
CA ASP A 5 14.46 -12.19 -4.98
C ASP A 5 13.77 -13.34 -5.74
N GLN A 6 14.55 -14.21 -6.41
CA GLN A 6 14.04 -15.38 -7.12
C GLN A 6 13.63 -16.53 -6.18
N LEU A 7 14.26 -16.62 -5.00
CA LEU A 7 13.93 -17.60 -3.97
C LEU A 7 12.80 -17.13 -3.06
N ALA A 8 12.51 -15.83 -3.06
CA ALA A 8 11.43 -15.27 -2.27
C ALA A 8 10.08 -15.78 -2.79
N PRO A 9 9.11 -16.06 -1.90
CA PRO A 9 7.77 -16.43 -2.31
C PRO A 9 7.09 -15.25 -3.04
N ASP A 10 6.32 -15.57 -4.09
CA ASP A 10 5.50 -14.59 -4.80
C ASP A 10 4.25 -14.24 -3.98
N ILE A 11 4.46 -13.39 -2.97
CA ILE A 11 3.43 -12.93 -2.03
C ILE A 11 3.53 -11.42 -1.81
N TYR A 12 2.38 -10.81 -1.55
CA TYR A 12 2.32 -9.44 -1.08
C TYR A 12 2.50 -9.40 0.45
N PHE A 13 3.37 -8.51 0.93
CA PHE A 13 3.53 -8.23 2.35
C PHE A 13 2.72 -6.98 2.74
N PRO A 14 1.49 -7.12 3.28
CA PRO A 14 0.68 -5.97 3.66
C PRO A 14 1.28 -5.23 4.85
N LEU A 15 1.41 -3.91 4.74
CA LEU A 15 1.84 -3.02 5.83
C LEU A 15 0.70 -2.05 6.17
N ILE A 16 0.31 -1.99 7.44
CA ILE A 16 -0.79 -1.16 7.94
C ILE A 16 -0.23 -0.20 8.99
N PHE A 17 -0.50 1.10 8.83
CA PHE A 17 -0.06 2.15 9.74
C PHE A 17 -1.26 2.95 10.27
N PHE A 18 -1.36 3.07 11.59
CA PHE A 18 -2.35 3.92 12.25
C PHE A 18 -1.68 5.21 12.74
N TYR A 19 -2.24 6.35 12.33
CA TYR A 19 -1.75 7.66 12.75
C TYR A 19 -2.82 8.39 13.55
N LYS A 20 -2.44 8.91 14.72
CA LYS A 20 -3.29 9.85 15.45
C LYS A 20 -3.26 11.18 14.74
N VAL A 21 -4.42 11.76 14.45
CA VAL A 21 -4.50 13.12 13.92
C VAL A 21 -4.18 14.09 15.06
N VAL A 22 -3.09 14.83 14.94
CA VAL A 22 -2.61 15.78 15.96
C VAL A 22 -3.04 17.23 15.64
N SER A 23 -3.82 17.47 14.59
CA SER A 23 -4.07 18.83 14.07
C SER A 23 -5.40 19.45 14.54
N ASP A 24 -5.38 20.79 14.65
CA ASP A 24 -6.48 21.69 14.95
C ASP A 24 -7.75 21.40 14.14
N LYS A 25 -8.90 21.74 14.72
CA LYS A 25 -10.29 21.48 14.28
C LYS A 25 -10.64 21.77 12.81
N ASN A 26 -9.72 22.28 11.99
CA ASN A 26 -9.95 22.78 10.63
C ASN A 26 -9.29 21.95 9.50
N THR A 27 -8.62 20.83 9.80
CA THR A 27 -8.02 20.01 8.74
C THR A 27 -9.07 19.14 8.06
N ASN A 28 -9.56 19.59 6.90
CA ASN A 28 -10.49 18.81 6.08
C ASN A 28 -9.81 17.48 5.66
N PRO A 29 -10.38 16.29 5.99
CA PRO A 29 -9.83 14.99 5.59
C PRO A 29 -9.61 14.85 4.08
N LYS A 30 -10.35 15.62 3.28
CA LYS A 30 -10.17 15.69 1.84
C LYS A 30 -8.80 16.26 1.43
N ASN A 31 -8.21 17.15 2.24
CA ASN A 31 -6.94 17.81 1.94
C ASN A 31 -5.70 16.98 2.34
N PHE A 32 -5.86 15.93 3.15
CA PHE A 32 -4.73 15.13 3.63
C PHE A 32 -3.99 14.35 2.52
N SER A 33 -4.64 14.14 1.38
CA SER A 33 -4.06 13.33 0.29
C SER A 33 -3.13 14.10 -0.64
N SER A 34 -3.26 15.42 -0.76
CA SER A 34 -2.41 16.18 -1.68
C SER A 34 -0.94 16.20 -1.25
N PRO A 35 -0.57 16.34 0.04
CA PRO A 35 0.83 16.27 0.45
C PRO A 35 1.41 14.87 0.34
N GLN A 36 0.63 13.84 0.69
CA GLN A 36 1.08 12.43 0.63
C GLN A 36 1.36 12.01 -0.81
N LYS A 37 0.44 12.26 -1.74
CA LYS A 37 0.63 11.93 -3.15
C LYS A 37 1.86 12.66 -3.71
N LYS A 38 2.01 13.94 -3.42
CA LYS A 38 3.17 14.73 -3.86
C LYS A 38 4.50 14.19 -3.31
N SER A 39 4.55 13.88 -2.01
CA SER A 39 5.73 13.29 -1.38
C SER A 39 6.07 11.94 -2.00
N LEU A 40 5.06 11.10 -2.20
CA LEU A 40 5.21 9.77 -2.78
C LEU A 40 5.76 9.83 -4.20
N THR A 41 5.18 10.68 -5.07
CA THR A 41 5.69 10.90 -6.43
C THR A 41 7.15 11.34 -6.41
N LYS A 42 7.53 12.28 -5.54
CA LYS A 42 8.92 12.74 -5.42
C LYS A 42 9.86 11.61 -5.00
N THR A 43 9.46 10.78 -4.03
CA THR A 43 10.25 9.63 -3.59
C THR A 43 10.41 8.59 -4.70
N LEU A 44 9.35 8.30 -5.46
CA LEU A 44 9.40 7.34 -6.56
C LEU A 44 10.30 7.79 -7.72
N THR A 45 10.46 9.09 -7.94
CA THR A 45 11.47 9.59 -8.88
C THR A 45 12.89 9.12 -8.51
N HIS A 46 13.18 8.95 -7.22
CA HIS A 46 14.47 8.42 -6.76
C HIS A 46 14.48 6.89 -6.63
N CYS A 47 13.32 6.26 -6.46
CA CYS A 47 13.15 4.81 -6.32
C CYS A 47 12.23 4.25 -7.42
N TYR A 48 12.59 4.50 -8.68
CA TYR A 48 11.71 4.25 -9.83
C TYR A 48 11.30 2.79 -10.00
N SER A 49 12.13 1.83 -9.57
CA SER A 49 11.81 0.40 -9.61
C SER A 49 10.55 0.04 -8.79
N LEU A 50 10.19 0.83 -7.77
CA LEU A 50 8.96 0.63 -6.98
C LEU A 50 7.69 1.05 -7.73
N ALA A 51 7.81 1.82 -8.82
CA ALA A 51 6.71 2.20 -9.69
C ALA A 51 6.56 1.27 -10.91
N GLY A 52 7.46 0.29 -11.05
CA GLY A 52 7.47 -0.68 -12.14
C GLY A 52 6.61 -1.92 -11.88
N ARG A 53 6.65 -2.86 -12.82
CA ARG A 53 5.99 -4.18 -12.74
C ARG A 53 7.00 -5.27 -13.00
N ALA A 54 6.86 -6.42 -12.34
CA ALA A 54 7.64 -7.60 -12.73
C ALA A 54 7.25 -7.99 -14.16
N GLU A 55 8.22 -8.00 -15.08
CA GLU A 55 8.01 -8.45 -16.46
C GLU A 55 8.30 -9.95 -16.56
N ASP A 56 9.35 -10.40 -15.88
CA ASP A 56 9.75 -11.79 -15.75
C ASP A 56 10.41 -12.04 -14.37
N VAL A 57 10.91 -13.25 -14.16
CA VAL A 57 11.54 -13.68 -12.90
C VAL A 57 12.83 -12.91 -12.57
N PHE A 58 13.44 -12.27 -13.56
CA PHE A 58 14.75 -11.63 -13.49
C PHE A 58 14.67 -10.10 -13.58
N SER A 59 13.58 -9.54 -14.12
CA SER A 59 13.50 -8.13 -14.50
C SER A 59 12.22 -7.44 -14.02
N VAL A 60 12.34 -6.14 -13.77
CA VAL A 60 11.23 -5.24 -13.45
C VAL A 60 11.16 -4.18 -14.53
N GLY A 61 10.06 -4.18 -15.28
CA GLY A 61 9.73 -3.16 -16.26
C GLY A 61 9.47 -1.83 -15.57
N CYS A 62 10.23 -0.80 -15.95
CA CYS A 62 10.11 0.55 -15.41
C CYS A 62 9.44 1.45 -16.48
N ASP A 63 8.16 1.17 -16.74
CA ASP A 63 7.37 1.78 -17.81
C ASP A 63 6.51 2.97 -17.34
N ASP A 64 6.76 3.48 -16.13
CA ASP A 64 6.02 4.56 -15.48
C ASP A 64 4.49 4.34 -15.42
N ASN A 65 4.01 3.10 -15.57
CA ASN A 65 2.59 2.77 -15.39
C ASN A 65 2.11 3.02 -13.96
N GLY A 66 3.05 3.17 -13.02
CA GLY A 66 2.79 3.50 -11.63
C GLY A 66 1.99 2.42 -10.91
N PHE A 67 1.39 2.81 -9.78
CA PHE A 67 0.58 1.90 -8.97
C PHE A 67 -0.69 2.59 -8.44
N PRO A 68 -1.71 1.80 -8.03
CA PRO A 68 -2.93 2.34 -7.46
C PRO A 68 -2.68 3.09 -6.15
N PHE A 69 -3.03 4.38 -6.11
CA PHE A 69 -3.14 5.15 -4.87
C PHE A 69 -4.63 5.34 -4.54
N ILE A 70 -5.15 4.54 -3.61
CA ILE A 70 -6.57 4.51 -3.26
C ILE A 70 -6.82 5.33 -2.00
N LYS A 71 -7.88 6.16 -2.03
CA LYS A 71 -8.35 6.92 -0.86
C LYS A 71 -9.81 6.58 -0.59
N THR A 72 -10.10 6.29 0.67
CA THR A 72 -11.48 6.06 1.13
C THR A 72 -11.71 6.74 2.48
N LEU A 73 -12.98 7.04 2.78
CA LEU A 73 -13.42 7.48 4.10
C LEU A 73 -14.16 6.31 4.74
N VAL A 74 -13.66 5.83 5.87
CA VAL A 74 -14.29 4.73 6.61
C VAL A 74 -15.17 5.32 7.70
N ALA A 75 -16.46 4.97 7.70
CA ALA A 75 -17.42 5.42 8.71
C ALA A 75 -17.31 4.66 10.06
N SER A 76 -16.18 3.99 10.30
CA SER A 76 -15.98 3.12 11.45
C SER A 76 -14.92 3.69 12.39
N ASP A 77 -15.09 3.46 13.69
CA ASP A 77 -14.13 3.85 14.71
C ASP A 77 -12.90 2.94 14.64
N THR A 78 -11.79 3.51 14.15
CA THR A 78 -10.50 2.81 14.03
C THR A 78 -9.88 2.47 15.39
N SER A 79 -10.43 2.97 16.51
CA SER A 79 -9.96 2.64 17.86
C SER A 79 -10.16 1.17 18.22
N LYS A 80 -11.18 0.51 17.65
CA LYS A 80 -11.43 -0.92 17.90
C LYS A 80 -10.31 -1.79 17.32
N VAL A 81 -9.97 -1.55 16.05
CA VAL A 81 -8.87 -2.27 15.36
C VAL A 81 -7.51 -1.97 16.01
N GLN A 82 -7.31 -0.74 16.51
CA GLN A 82 -6.08 -0.37 17.22
C GLN A 82 -5.93 -1.05 18.59
N LYS A 83 -7.03 -1.27 19.32
CA LYS A 83 -6.99 -1.91 20.65
C LYS A 83 -6.79 -3.41 20.57
N THR A 84 -7.41 -4.05 19.58
CA THR A 84 -7.33 -5.50 19.38
C THR A 84 -7.23 -5.78 17.89
N PRO A 85 -6.00 -5.85 17.34
CA PRO A 85 -5.78 -6.10 15.93
C PRO A 85 -5.99 -7.59 15.63
N GLU A 86 -7.25 -7.98 15.44
CA GLU A 86 -7.61 -9.31 14.94
C GLU A 86 -7.34 -9.39 13.43
N MET A 87 -6.78 -10.51 12.95
CA MET A 87 -6.39 -10.66 11.55
C MET A 87 -7.57 -10.42 10.59
N ASP A 88 -8.73 -11.00 10.91
CA ASP A 88 -9.97 -10.85 10.13
C ASP A 88 -10.43 -9.38 10.00
N SER A 89 -10.14 -8.56 11.03
CA SER A 89 -10.45 -7.13 11.01
C SER A 89 -9.44 -6.33 10.19
N LEU A 90 -8.17 -6.75 10.18
CA LEU A 90 -7.12 -6.13 9.37
C LEU A 90 -7.28 -6.46 7.88
N ASP A 91 -7.72 -7.66 7.54
CA ASP A 91 -7.97 -8.05 6.15
C ASP A 91 -9.09 -7.21 5.51
N GLN A 92 -10.06 -6.77 6.30
CA GLN A 92 -11.14 -5.89 5.84
C GLN A 92 -10.69 -4.47 5.47
N ILE A 93 -9.53 -4.01 5.97
CA ILE A 93 -9.00 -2.68 5.64
C ILE A 93 -8.00 -2.71 4.49
N LEU A 94 -7.57 -3.90 4.05
CA LEU A 94 -6.70 -4.04 2.90
C LEU A 94 -7.47 -3.76 1.60
N PRO A 95 -6.84 -3.10 0.61
CA PRO A 95 -7.50 -2.81 -0.66
C PRO A 95 -7.75 -4.06 -1.52
N PHE A 96 -7.08 -5.17 -1.21
CA PHE A 96 -7.23 -6.48 -1.83
C PHE A 96 -6.79 -7.55 -0.82
N LYS A 97 -7.10 -8.82 -1.10
CA LYS A 97 -6.68 -9.95 -0.27
C LYS A 97 -5.31 -10.46 -0.73
N PRO A 98 -4.23 -10.25 0.02
CA PRO A 98 -2.87 -10.57 -0.42
C PRO A 98 -2.55 -12.06 -0.40
N HIS A 99 -3.31 -12.84 0.37
CA HIS A 99 -3.11 -14.28 0.56
C HIS A 99 -4.01 -15.15 -0.34
N GLU A 100 -4.91 -14.54 -1.10
CA GLU A 100 -5.70 -15.24 -2.12
C GLU A 100 -4.94 -15.16 -3.45
N GLN A 101 -4.02 -16.09 -3.69
CA GLN A 101 -3.41 -16.23 -5.02
C GLN A 101 -4.52 -16.59 -6.02
N LYS A 102 -4.68 -15.78 -7.08
CA LYS A 102 -5.40 -16.25 -8.27
C LYS A 102 -4.58 -17.37 -8.87
N LEU A 103 -5.11 -18.59 -8.82
CA LEU A 103 -4.61 -19.69 -9.66
C LEU A 103 -4.70 -19.22 -11.11
N ALA A 104 -3.57 -18.89 -11.71
CA ALA A 104 -3.50 -18.63 -13.14
C ALA A 104 -3.72 -19.98 -13.84
N ASN A 105 -4.89 -20.15 -14.44
CA ASN A 105 -5.17 -21.22 -15.41
C ASN A 105 -4.45 -20.91 -16.72
#